data_AF-A0A260MEQ7-F1
#
_entry.id   AF-A0A260MEQ7-F1
#
_cell.length_a   1.000
_cell.length_b   1.000
_cell.length_c   1.000
_cell.angle_alpha   90.00
_cell.angle_beta   90.00
_cell.angle_gamma   90.00
#
_symmetry.space_group_name_H-M   'P 1'
#
loop_
_entity.id
_entity.type
_entity.pdbx_description
1 polymer ?
#
loop_
_entity_poly.entity_id
_entity_poly.type
_entity_poly.pdbx_seq_one_letter_code
_entity_poly.pdbx_strand_id
1 'polypeptide(L)' 'MAGQLVPLDGLPGRFASVSYDAERKMIVVQVDDAAGNVMGSMSWGYTEPEIIEEPVTEP' A
#
# COMPACT_ATOMS: atom_id res chain seq x y z
N MET A 1 -3.23 5.94 9.32
CA MET A 1 -2.36 6.74 8.42
C MET A 1 -3.15 6.97 7.15
N ALA A 2 -3.56 8.20 6.85
CA ALA A 2 -4.24 8.48 5.58
C ALA A 2 -3.19 8.37 4.45
N GLY A 3 -3.46 7.53 3.44
CA GLY A 3 -2.55 7.33 2.32
C GLY A 3 -2.32 8.62 1.54
N GLN A 4 -1.09 8.88 1.12
CA GLN A 4 -0.79 10.00 0.23
C GLN A 4 -1.49 9.75 -1.12
N LEU A 5 -2.23 10.76 -1.61
CA LEU A 5 -2.83 10.72 -2.94
C LEU A 5 -1.75 11.02 -3.99
N VAL A 6 -1.60 10.13 -4.95
CA VAL A 6 -0.64 10.24 -6.06
C VAL A 6 -1.41 10.26 -7.38
N PRO A 7 -1.17 11.25 -8.26
CA PRO A 7 -1.77 11.25 -9.59
C PRO A 7 -1.30 10.03 -10.40
N LEU A 8 -2.20 9.45 -11.19
CA LEU A 8 -1.88 8.32 -12.06
C LEU A 8 -1.47 8.79 -13.46
N ASP A 9 -0.27 8.40 -13.88
CA ASP A 9 0.23 8.69 -15.23
C ASP A 9 -0.68 8.05 -16.29
N GLY A 10 -0.99 8.82 -17.34
CA GLY A 10 -1.89 8.38 -18.42
C GLY A 10 -3.37 8.40 -18.07
N LEU A 11 -3.76 8.74 -16.84
CA LEU A 11 -5.15 8.82 -16.38
C LEU A 11 -5.43 10.18 -15.70
N PRO A 12 -5.62 11.26 -16.48
CA PRO A 12 -5.85 12.59 -15.94
C PRO A 12 -7.07 12.65 -15.01
N GLY A 13 -6.92 13.31 -13.86
CA GLY A 13 -7.99 13.44 -12.87
C GLY A 13 -8.26 12.17 -12.06
N ARG A 14 -7.36 11.18 -12.12
CA ARG A 14 -7.37 10.00 -11.26
C ARG A 14 -6.23 10.06 -10.25
N PHE A 15 -6.54 9.64 -9.03
CA PHE A 15 -5.61 9.65 -7.92
C PHE A 15 -5.63 8.27 -7.26
N ALA A 16 -4.46 7.75 -6.92
CA ALA A 16 -4.34 6.56 -6.11
C ALA A 16 -3.97 6.91 -4.68
N SER A 17 -4.58 6.25 -3.71
CA SER A 17 -4.11 6.22 -2.32
C SER A 17 -3.64 4.82 -1.96
N VAL A 18 -2.55 4.72 -1.21
CA VAL A 18 -2.02 3.45 -0.69
C VAL A 18 -2.13 3.46 0.82
N SER A 19 -2.70 2.40 1.39
CA SER A 19 -2.88 2.23 2.82
C SER A 19 -2.55 0.81 3.27
N TYR A 20 -2.21 0.65 4.55
CA TYR A 20 -2.01 -0.65 5.17
C TYR A 20 -3.15 -0.95 6.15
N ASP A 21 -3.85 -2.06 5.91
CA ASP A 21 -4.83 -2.65 6.81
C ASP A 21 -4.10 -3.65 7.72
N ALA A 22 -3.84 -3.24 8.97
CA ALA A 22 -3.11 -4.03 9.94
C ALA A 22 -3.91 -5.23 10.47
N GLU A 23 -5.25 -5.15 10.50
CA GLU A 23 -6.11 -6.23 10.97
C GLU A 23 -6.07 -7.39 9.97
N ARG A 24 -6.07 -7.07 8.68
CA ARG A 24 -6.06 -8.06 7.59
C ARG A 24 -4.67 -8.35 7.04
N LYS A 25 -3.65 -7.62 7.49
CA LYS A 25 -2.29 -7.63 6.94
C LYS A 25 -2.30 -7.44 5.42
N MET A 26 -2.92 -6.36 4.96
CA MET A 26 -3.04 -6.08 3.52
C MET A 26 -2.56 -4.68 3.16
N ILE A 27 -1.92 -4.56 2.00
CA ILE A 27 -1.77 -3.26 1.33
C ILE A 27 -2.98 -3.07 0.44
N VAL A 28 -3.68 -1.96 0.62
CA VAL A 28 -4.86 -1.57 -0.15
C VAL A 28 -4.52 -0.34 -0.96
N VAL A 29 -4.73 -0.44 -2.27
CA VAL A 29 -4.65 0.66 -3.22
C VAL A 29 -6.06 1.00 -3.67
N GLN A 30 -6.47 2.24 -3.49
CA GLN A 30 -7.75 2.75 -3.95
C GLN A 30 -7.51 3.81 -5.02
N VAL A 31 -8.29 3.76 -6.10
CA VAL A 31 -8.26 4.77 -7.16
C VAL A 31 -9.54 5.57 -7.11
N ASP A 32 -9.39 6.88 -6.96
CA ASP A 32 -10.47 7.84 -6.88
C ASP A 32 -10.43 8.81 -8.07
N ASP A 33 -11.58 9.39 -8.37
CA ASP A 33 -11.69 10.52 -9.30
C ASP A 33 -11.48 11.86 -8.60
N ALA A 34 -11.40 12.95 -9.37
CA ALA A 34 -11.20 14.29 -8.82
C ALA A 34 -12.33 14.78 -7.90
N ALA A 35 -13.51 14.14 -7.93
CA ALA A 35 -14.63 14.41 -7.04
C ALA A 35 -14.61 13.51 -5.78
N GLY A 36 -13.63 12.61 -5.65
CA GLY A 36 -13.48 11.68 -4.53
C GLY A 36 -14.32 10.41 -4.65
N ASN A 37 -14.85 10.10 -5.84
CA ASN A 37 -15.59 8.85 -6.05
C ASN A 37 -14.61 7.70 -6.30
N VAL A 38 -14.85 6.56 -5.63
CA VAL A 38 -14.06 5.34 -5.81
C VAL A 38 -14.34 4.73 -7.19
N MET A 39 -13.29 4.60 -7.99
CA MET A 39 -13.35 4.00 -9.32
C MET A 39 -12.89 2.55 -9.33
N GLY A 40 -12.03 2.17 -8.39
CA GLY A 40 -11.55 0.82 -8.25
C GLY A 40 -10.68 0.66 -7.02
N SER A 41 -10.51 -0.58 -6.59
CA SER A 41 -9.60 -0.94 -5.51
C SER A 41 -8.87 -2.23 -5.85
N MET A 42 -7.65 -2.33 -5.34
CA MET A 42 -6.84 -3.54 -5.40
C MET A 42 -6.17 -3.75 -4.06
N SER A 43 -6.12 -5.01 -3.61
CA SER A 43 -5.51 -5.36 -2.32
C SER A 43 -4.62 -6.57 -2.46
N TRP A 44 -3.47 -6.53 -1.79
CA TRP A 44 -2.51 -7.62 -1.72
C TRP A 44 -2.23 -7.98 -0.28
N GLY A 45 -2.09 -9.27 -0.01
CA GLY A 45 -1.58 -9.74 1.28
C GLY A 45 -0.16 -9.23 1.49
N TYR A 46 0.10 -8.71 2.68
CA TYR A 46 1.41 -8.26 3.12
C TYR A 46 1.90 -9.16 4.24
N THR A 47 3.12 -9.66 4.10
CA THR A 47 3.83 -10.37 5.16
C THR A 47 5.08 -9.57 5.47
N GLU A 48 5.24 -9.18 6.73
CA GLU A 48 6.43 -8.48 7.18
C GLU A 48 7.63 -9.43 7.11
N PRO A 49 8.76 -9.03 6.48
CA PRO A 49 9.96 -9.85 6.46
C PRO A 49 10.51 -10.03 7.87
N GLU A 50 10.77 -11.28 8.27
CA GLU A 50 11.50 -11.57 9.50
C GLU A 50 13.01 -11.43 9.23
N ILE A 51 13.70 -10.57 10.00
CA ILE A 51 15.16 -10.49 9.99
C ILE A 51 15.66 -11.56 10.96
N ILE A 52 16.32 -12.59 10.43
CA ILE A 52 17.00 -13.60 11.25
C ILE A 52 18.42 -13.10 11.47
N GLU A 53 18.74 -12.68 12.70
CA GLU A 53 20.13 -12.41 13.08
C GLU A 53 20.88 -13.74 13.15
N GLU A 54 21.88 -13.93 12.29
CA GLU A 54 22.78 -15.08 12.39
C GLU A 54 23.60 -14.97 13.69
N PRO A 55 23.70 -16.04 14.50
CA PRO A 55 24.55 -16.00 15.68
C PRO A 55 26.01 -15.82 15.26
N VAL A 56 26.63 -14.75 15.75
CA VAL A 56 28.08 -14.53 15.60
C VAL A 56 28.79 -15.74 16.20
N THR A 57 29.43 -16.54 15.37
CA THR A 57 30.33 -17.59 15.83
C THR A 57 31.60 -16.88 16.30
N GLU A 58 31.82 -16.76 17.61
CA GLU A 58 33.06 -16.21 18.15
C GLU A 58 34.25 -17.11 17.73
N PRO A 59 35.42 -16.53 17.39
CA PRO A 59 36.61 -17.26 16.92
C PRO A 59 37.30 -18.10 17.98
#